data_AF-A0A096M9X7-F1
#
_entry.id   AF-A0A096M9X7-F1
#
_cell.length_a   1.000
_cell.length_b   1.000
_cell.length_c   1.000
_cell.angle_alpha   90.00
_cell.angle_beta   90.00
_cell.angle_gamma   90.00
#
_symmetry.space_group_name_H-M   'P 1'
#
loop_
_entity.id
_entity.type
_entity.pdbx_description
1 polymer ?
#
loop_
_entity_poly.entity_id
_entity_poly.type
_entity_poly.pdbx_seq_one_letter_code
_entity_poly.pdbx_strand_id
1 'polypeptide(L)'
;MKTLFILVALPHFWDCSFGCNPGLLRDWDFPGSDNKILFSPDADHCQHLCTQEASCLFWAFIGPDCRVDNRHYHCFLKSTSSGSPTTQNPKQGTTAGYSLKSCNPLPTPSLSKVYEDVDFPGADYRTLFTADYQACQKACTEDPFCQFFTFINGKFSNTNIRYKCHLKYSWSVARTPAVTALADRISGFSRELQIIPSYQTACQSTLFPNINFPGYDFEVHQAGSPELCQVLCSAHPQCTYFSFVSNEFKCYLKNNPNQMVPKDASGITSGLPSRSCLLRNERNPFSPGHLTMYKGVDFPYSDIRYFSLNDAESCENACTSDPNCQFYSYVTTSRLCYLKRVITMPAPPKVTNLANVVSGFTLRNYFL
;
A
#
# COMPACT_ATOMS: atom_id res chain seq x y z
N MET A 1 -28.21 65.82 11.62
CA MET A 1 -28.06 65.39 10.22
C MET A 1 -28.14 63.87 10.19
N LYS A 2 -29.14 63.30 9.51
CA LYS A 2 -29.34 61.85 9.41
C LYS A 2 -28.41 61.30 8.33
N THR A 3 -27.47 60.44 8.69
CA THR A 3 -26.58 59.76 7.74
C THR A 3 -27.22 58.44 7.34
N LEU A 4 -27.51 58.31 6.04
CA LEU A 4 -28.09 57.13 5.41
C LEU A 4 -26.99 56.07 5.26
N PHE A 5 -27.09 54.93 5.97
CA PHE A 5 -26.21 53.78 5.73
C PHE A 5 -26.83 52.90 4.64
N ILE A 6 -26.22 52.91 3.46
CA ILE A 6 -26.53 51.97 2.38
C ILE A 6 -25.84 50.64 2.72
N LEU A 7 -26.63 49.63 3.07
CA LEU A 7 -26.19 48.25 3.20
C LEU A 7 -25.91 47.70 1.79
N VAL A 8 -24.64 47.66 1.39
CA VAL A 8 -24.20 46.90 0.22
C VAL A 8 -24.11 45.44 0.66
N ALA A 9 -25.11 44.65 0.25
CA ALA A 9 -25.06 43.20 0.37
C ALA A 9 -23.99 42.67 -0.60
N LEU A 10 -22.82 42.30 -0.07
CA LEU A 10 -21.82 41.53 -0.80
C LEU A 10 -22.38 40.11 -1.00
N PRO A 11 -22.41 39.57 -2.23
CA PRO A 11 -22.80 38.19 -2.43
C PRO A 11 -21.77 37.30 -1.75
N HIS A 12 -22.22 36.53 -0.75
CA HIS A 12 -21.46 35.38 -0.26
C HIS A 12 -21.32 34.40 -1.43
N PHE A 13 -20.19 34.49 -2.13
CA PHE A 13 -19.68 33.38 -2.90
C PHE A 13 -19.46 32.25 -1.89
N TRP A 14 -20.34 31.25 -1.92
CA TRP A 14 -20.05 29.96 -1.32
C TRP A 14 -18.86 29.39 -2.08
N ASP A 15 -17.68 29.66 -1.53
CA ASP A 15 -16.48 28.93 -1.85
C ASP A 15 -16.76 27.48 -1.43
N CYS A 16 -17.11 26.62 -2.39
CA CYS A 16 -17.17 25.18 -2.19
C CYS A 16 -15.74 24.68 -2.00
N SER A 17 -15.16 25.00 -0.85
CA SER A 17 -14.02 24.27 -0.32
C SER A 17 -14.50 22.83 -0.16
N PHE A 18 -13.99 21.95 -1.03
CA PHE A 18 -14.01 20.49 -0.87
C PHE A 18 -13.22 20.14 0.39
N GLY A 19 -13.77 20.48 1.55
CA GLY A 19 -13.18 20.25 2.85
C GLY A 19 -13.08 18.76 3.13
N CYS A 20 -12.11 18.39 3.97
CA CYS A 20 -12.03 17.06 4.56
C CYS A 20 -13.37 16.68 5.21
N ASN A 21 -13.94 15.54 4.78
CA ASN A 21 -15.10 14.94 5.43
C ASN A 21 -14.70 13.56 5.97
N PRO A 22 -14.28 13.47 7.24
CA PRO A 22 -13.87 12.21 7.85
C PRO A 22 -15.05 11.33 8.27
N GLY A 23 -16.28 11.87 8.24
CA GLY A 23 -17.46 11.20 8.76
C GLY A 23 -17.81 9.89 8.04
N LEU A 24 -18.24 8.91 8.84
CA LEU A 24 -18.78 7.65 8.35
C LEU A 24 -20.31 7.74 8.28
N LEU A 25 -20.87 7.54 7.10
CA LEU A 25 -22.31 7.48 6.86
C LEU A 25 -22.80 6.05 7.06
N ARG A 26 -23.27 5.74 8.27
CA ARG A 26 -23.87 4.43 8.59
C ARG A 26 -25.21 4.25 7.90
N ASP A 27 -25.54 2.99 7.63
CA ASP A 27 -26.74 2.56 6.91
C ASP A 27 -26.94 3.31 5.59
N TRP A 28 -25.83 3.54 4.88
CA TRP A 28 -25.79 4.33 3.67
C TRP A 28 -24.93 3.65 2.60
N ASP A 29 -25.33 3.80 1.33
CA ASP A 29 -24.61 3.27 0.17
C ASP A 29 -24.45 4.36 -0.90
N PHE A 30 -23.37 4.24 -1.67
CA PHE A 30 -23.05 5.05 -2.85
C PHE A 30 -23.05 4.13 -4.08
N PRO A 31 -24.22 3.82 -4.67
CA PRO A 31 -24.31 2.83 -5.73
C PRO A 31 -23.52 3.19 -6.99
N GLY A 32 -22.90 2.19 -7.60
CA GLY A 32 -22.10 2.32 -8.82
C GLY A 32 -20.76 3.05 -8.60
N SER A 33 -20.17 3.50 -9.71
CA SER A 33 -18.86 4.18 -9.75
C SER A 33 -17.70 3.41 -9.13
N ASP A 34 -17.80 2.07 -9.11
CA ASP A 34 -16.81 1.15 -8.55
C ASP A 34 -15.57 1.09 -9.44
N ASN A 35 -14.42 1.51 -8.90
CA ASN A 35 -13.14 1.41 -9.61
C ASN A 35 -12.30 0.21 -9.12
N LYS A 36 -12.45 -0.17 -7.86
CA LYS A 36 -11.70 -1.27 -7.23
C LYS A 36 -12.49 -1.85 -6.06
N ILE A 37 -12.43 -3.16 -5.91
CA ILE A 37 -13.11 -3.90 -4.84
C ILE A 37 -12.03 -4.62 -4.04
N LEU A 38 -12.01 -4.37 -2.73
CA LEU A 38 -11.09 -4.98 -1.77
C LEU A 38 -11.89 -5.60 -0.62
N PHE A 39 -11.19 -6.34 0.24
CA PHE A 39 -11.76 -6.76 1.52
C PHE A 39 -11.28 -5.85 2.64
N SER A 40 -12.19 -5.56 3.55
CA SER A 40 -11.92 -4.76 4.74
C SER A 40 -12.63 -5.40 5.94
N PRO A 41 -12.00 -5.49 7.11
CA PRO A 41 -12.67 -6.03 8.29
C PRO A 41 -13.66 -5.04 8.91
N ASP A 42 -13.52 -3.74 8.66
CA ASP A 42 -14.49 -2.71 9.03
C ASP A 42 -14.47 -1.46 8.12
N ALA A 43 -15.32 -0.49 8.45
CA ALA A 43 -15.52 0.74 7.70
C ALA A 43 -14.32 1.69 7.78
N ASP A 44 -13.70 1.84 8.97
CA ASP A 44 -12.51 2.68 9.15
C ASP A 44 -11.33 2.17 8.31
N HIS A 45 -11.07 0.86 8.32
CA HIS A 45 -10.07 0.27 7.44
C HIS A 45 -10.41 0.50 5.95
N CYS A 46 -11.69 0.43 5.56
CA CYS A 46 -12.11 0.72 4.18
C CYS A 46 -11.86 2.18 3.77
N GLN A 47 -12.10 3.12 4.68
CA GLN A 47 -11.80 4.55 4.47
C GLN A 47 -10.31 4.78 4.23
N HIS A 48 -9.44 4.11 4.98
CA HIS A 48 -7.99 4.23 4.80
C HIS A 48 -7.50 3.54 3.51
N LEU A 49 -8.11 2.41 3.10
CA LEU A 49 -7.86 1.83 1.77
C LEU A 49 -8.20 2.84 0.65
N CYS A 50 -9.37 3.48 0.72
CA CYS A 50 -9.75 4.53 -0.23
C CYS A 50 -8.79 5.72 -0.18
N THR A 51 -8.36 6.12 1.01
CA THR A 51 -7.44 7.24 1.18
C THR A 51 -6.10 6.96 0.48
N GLN A 52 -5.60 5.72 0.52
CA GLN A 52 -4.34 5.35 -0.13
C GLN A 52 -4.47 5.04 -1.63
N GLU A 53 -5.62 4.55 -2.10
CA GLU A 53 -5.86 4.28 -3.52
C GLU A 53 -5.96 5.59 -4.31
N ALA A 54 -5.04 5.83 -5.25
CA ALA A 54 -4.91 7.12 -5.91
C ALA A 54 -6.20 7.65 -6.53
N SER A 55 -6.94 6.78 -7.23
CA SER A 55 -8.18 7.15 -7.93
C SER A 55 -9.39 7.30 -7.01
N CYS A 56 -9.36 6.77 -5.78
CA CYS A 56 -10.55 6.71 -4.93
C CYS A 56 -10.88 8.07 -4.30
N LEU A 57 -12.13 8.51 -4.44
CA LEU A 57 -12.64 9.78 -3.89
C LEU A 57 -13.65 9.53 -2.77
N PHE A 58 -14.43 8.47 -2.88
CA PHE A 58 -15.41 8.01 -1.90
C PHE A 58 -15.52 6.49 -1.94
N TRP A 59 -16.18 5.91 -0.95
CA TRP A 59 -16.20 4.46 -0.78
C TRP A 59 -17.51 3.99 -0.14
N ALA A 60 -17.80 2.70 -0.28
CA ALA A 60 -18.88 2.02 0.43
C ALA A 60 -18.39 0.66 0.94
N PHE A 61 -18.78 0.30 2.15
CA PHE A 61 -18.42 -0.92 2.84
C PHE A 61 -19.69 -1.70 3.21
N ILE A 62 -19.70 -3.00 2.94
CA ILE A 62 -20.79 -3.88 3.33
C ILE A 62 -20.39 -4.63 4.61
N GLY A 63 -21.02 -4.27 5.72
CA GLY A 63 -20.76 -4.87 7.03
C GLY A 63 -21.26 -6.32 7.12
N PRO A 64 -20.74 -7.11 8.07
CA PRO A 64 -21.18 -8.50 8.29
C PRO A 64 -22.63 -8.63 8.77
N ASP A 65 -23.22 -7.53 9.24
CA ASP A 65 -24.60 -7.41 9.69
C ASP A 65 -25.58 -7.08 8.56
N CYS A 66 -25.09 -6.81 7.34
CA CYS A 66 -25.94 -6.52 6.19
C CYS A 66 -26.80 -7.73 5.81
N ARG A 67 -28.13 -7.56 5.84
CA ARG A 67 -29.10 -8.63 5.54
C ARG A 67 -29.57 -8.64 4.09
N VAL A 68 -29.38 -7.53 3.39
CA VAL A 68 -29.88 -7.32 2.02
C VAL A 68 -28.81 -7.56 0.96
N ASP A 69 -27.54 -7.65 1.36
CA ASP A 69 -26.40 -7.86 0.48
C ASP A 69 -25.44 -8.87 1.11
N ASN A 70 -25.12 -9.94 0.40
CA ASN A 70 -24.30 -11.05 0.90
C ASN A 70 -22.79 -10.85 0.62
N ARG A 71 -22.40 -9.73 0.02
CA ARG A 71 -21.01 -9.37 -0.24
C ARG A 71 -20.37 -8.77 1.01
N HIS A 72 -20.53 -9.45 2.15
CA HIS A 72 -19.96 -9.01 3.43
C HIS A 72 -18.46 -8.76 3.31
N TYR A 73 -17.99 -7.78 4.06
CA TYR A 73 -16.60 -7.30 4.10
C TYR A 73 -16.07 -6.68 2.82
N HIS A 74 -16.89 -6.53 1.77
CA HIS A 74 -16.46 -5.85 0.56
C HIS A 74 -16.34 -4.34 0.81
N CYS A 75 -15.18 -3.80 0.46
CA CYS A 75 -14.86 -2.39 0.43
C CYS A 75 -14.78 -1.95 -1.02
N PHE A 76 -15.79 -1.20 -1.45
CA PHE A 76 -15.91 -0.64 -2.79
C PHE A 76 -15.27 0.74 -2.81
N LEU A 77 -14.15 0.84 -3.51
CA LEU A 77 -13.47 2.10 -3.80
C LEU A 77 -14.09 2.71 -5.04
N LYS A 78 -14.38 4.01 -4.99
CA LYS A 78 -15.22 4.66 -5.99
C LYS A 78 -14.71 6.04 -6.36
N SER A 79 -15.03 6.45 -7.58
CA SER A 79 -14.62 7.75 -8.12
C SER A 79 -15.55 8.20 -9.24
N THR A 80 -15.77 9.51 -9.34
CA THR A 80 -16.52 10.15 -10.44
C THR A 80 -15.75 11.39 -10.90
N SER A 81 -16.02 11.85 -12.12
CA SER A 81 -15.44 13.09 -12.65
C SER A 81 -15.88 14.34 -11.88
N SER A 82 -17.06 14.31 -11.24
CA SER A 82 -17.56 15.41 -10.40
C SER A 82 -16.95 15.44 -9.00
N GLY A 83 -16.23 14.39 -8.58
CA GLY A 83 -15.69 14.26 -7.23
C GLY A 83 -16.68 13.76 -6.18
N SER A 84 -17.96 13.58 -6.55
CA SER A 84 -19.04 13.22 -5.61
C SER A 84 -19.88 12.04 -6.12
N PRO A 85 -20.48 11.25 -5.21
CA PRO A 85 -21.38 10.14 -5.59
C PRO A 85 -22.56 10.64 -6.42
N THR A 86 -22.86 9.96 -7.53
CA THR A 86 -24.02 10.27 -8.40
C THR A 86 -25.35 9.93 -7.73
N THR A 87 -25.37 8.94 -6.85
CA THR A 87 -26.56 8.47 -6.13
C THR A 87 -26.17 8.10 -4.71
N GLN A 88 -27.07 8.39 -3.77
CA GLN A 88 -26.87 8.22 -2.34
C GLN A 88 -28.17 7.74 -1.73
N ASN A 89 -28.21 6.52 -1.22
CA ASN A 89 -29.43 5.91 -0.71
C ASN A 89 -29.20 5.25 0.66
N PRO A 90 -30.20 5.25 1.55
CA PRO A 90 -30.18 4.43 2.75
C PRO A 90 -30.08 2.94 2.40
N LYS A 91 -29.20 2.20 3.08
CA LYS A 91 -29.06 0.75 2.96
C LYS A 91 -28.53 0.16 4.27
N GLN A 92 -29.35 -0.63 4.94
CA GLN A 92 -29.02 -1.16 6.26
C GLN A 92 -27.80 -2.09 6.23
N GLY A 93 -26.90 -1.93 7.20
CA GLY A 93 -25.67 -2.73 7.33
C GLY A 93 -24.58 -2.36 6.33
N THR A 94 -24.71 -1.23 5.63
CA THR A 94 -23.61 -0.66 4.85
C THR A 94 -23.12 0.64 5.47
N THR A 95 -21.87 1.00 5.21
CA THR A 95 -21.30 2.28 5.64
C THR A 95 -20.61 2.91 4.44
N ALA A 96 -20.86 4.19 4.19
CA ALA A 96 -20.22 4.94 3.11
C ALA A 96 -19.44 6.13 3.65
N GLY A 97 -18.54 6.68 2.85
CA GLY A 97 -17.76 7.85 3.26
C GLY A 97 -16.87 8.39 2.15
N TYR A 98 -16.12 9.43 2.48
CA TYR A 98 -15.16 10.06 1.57
C TYR A 98 -13.74 9.64 1.93
N SER A 99 -12.83 9.74 0.95
CA SER A 99 -11.40 9.58 1.20
C SER A 99 -10.88 10.74 2.05
N LEU A 100 -9.85 10.48 2.86
CA LEU A 100 -9.24 11.47 3.75
C LEU A 100 -8.12 12.28 3.08
N LYS A 101 -7.91 12.15 1.76
CA LYS A 101 -6.81 12.81 1.02
C LYS A 101 -6.79 14.34 1.19
N SER A 102 -7.95 14.97 1.37
CA SER A 102 -8.08 16.42 1.58
C SER A 102 -7.94 16.86 3.04
N CYS A 103 -7.69 15.93 3.96
CA CYS A 103 -7.51 16.21 5.39
C CYS A 103 -6.08 16.65 5.69
N ASN A 104 -5.95 17.70 6.50
CA ASN A 104 -4.68 18.20 6.99
C ASN A 104 -4.78 18.49 8.51
N PRO A 105 -4.06 17.73 9.36
CA PRO A 105 -3.19 16.61 9.02
C PRO A 105 -3.97 15.40 8.48
N LEU A 106 -3.29 14.55 7.72
CA LEU A 106 -3.85 13.27 7.26
C LEU A 106 -4.02 12.34 8.47
N PRO A 107 -5.24 11.80 8.73
CA PRO A 107 -5.44 10.87 9.83
C PRO A 107 -4.66 9.57 9.63
N THR A 108 -3.92 9.14 10.65
CA THR A 108 -3.19 7.89 10.64
C THR A 108 -4.12 6.71 10.94
N PRO A 109 -4.02 5.58 10.21
CA PRO A 109 -4.84 4.41 10.48
C PRO A 109 -4.46 3.77 11.82
N SER A 110 -5.47 3.52 12.67
CA SER A 110 -5.31 2.72 13.89
C SER A 110 -5.67 1.27 13.62
N LEU A 111 -4.66 0.40 13.50
CA LEU A 111 -4.85 -1.03 13.22
C LEU A 111 -4.79 -1.90 14.49
N SER A 112 -5.01 -1.32 15.68
CA SER A 112 -4.92 -2.03 16.97
C SER A 112 -6.11 -2.94 17.26
N LYS A 113 -7.22 -2.76 16.55
CA LYS A 113 -8.45 -3.54 16.73
C LYS A 113 -8.24 -5.01 16.32
N VAL A 114 -8.79 -5.91 17.13
CA VAL A 114 -8.90 -7.34 16.85
C VAL A 114 -10.35 -7.70 16.50
N TYR A 115 -10.51 -8.79 15.74
CA TYR A 115 -11.77 -9.25 15.20
C TYR A 115 -12.01 -10.69 15.66
N GLU A 116 -12.88 -10.84 16.66
CA GLU A 116 -13.33 -12.15 17.13
C GLU A 116 -14.28 -12.78 16.12
N ASP A 117 -14.20 -14.10 15.98
CA ASP A 117 -14.99 -14.90 15.05
C ASP A 117 -14.87 -14.47 13.58
N VAL A 118 -13.74 -13.84 13.23
CA VAL A 118 -13.41 -13.39 11.88
C VAL A 118 -12.04 -13.93 11.49
N ASP A 119 -11.97 -14.59 10.34
CA ASP A 119 -10.74 -15.08 9.70
C ASP A 119 -10.31 -14.13 8.57
N PHE A 120 -8.99 -13.99 8.42
CA PHE A 120 -8.34 -13.35 7.28
C PHE A 120 -7.66 -14.43 6.42
N PRO A 121 -8.42 -15.26 5.67
CA PRO A 121 -7.88 -16.44 5.02
C PRO A 121 -6.88 -16.09 3.91
N GLY A 122 -5.85 -16.92 3.75
CA GLY A 122 -4.80 -16.75 2.75
C GLY A 122 -3.60 -15.91 3.24
N ALA A 123 -2.61 -15.78 2.36
CA ALA A 123 -1.34 -15.09 2.59
C ALA A 123 -0.51 -15.60 3.80
N ASP A 124 -0.81 -16.80 4.29
CA ASP A 124 -0.05 -17.47 5.34
C ASP A 124 1.36 -17.82 4.84
N TYR A 125 2.40 -17.32 5.50
CA TYR A 125 3.79 -17.67 5.19
C TYR A 125 4.49 -18.40 6.34
N ARG A 126 3.95 -18.32 7.55
CA ARG A 126 4.48 -18.98 8.75
C ARG A 126 3.37 -19.30 9.73
N THR A 127 3.50 -20.44 10.41
CA THR A 127 2.59 -20.83 11.50
C THR A 127 3.38 -21.24 12.73
N LEU A 128 2.84 -20.97 13.91
CA LEU A 128 3.36 -21.42 15.21
C LEU A 128 2.21 -21.70 16.19
N PHE A 129 2.50 -22.25 17.36
CA PHE A 129 1.53 -22.38 18.44
C PHE A 129 1.75 -21.28 19.49
N THR A 130 0.67 -20.66 19.95
CA THR A 130 0.69 -19.62 20.99
C THR A 130 -0.38 -19.89 22.04
N ALA A 131 -0.17 -19.40 23.27
CA ALA A 131 -1.13 -19.61 24.36
C ALA A 131 -2.49 -18.95 24.09
N ASP A 132 -2.47 -17.77 23.46
CA ASP A 132 -3.64 -16.95 23.16
C ASP A 132 -3.40 -16.07 21.92
N TYR A 133 -4.38 -15.22 21.59
CA TYR A 133 -4.28 -14.31 20.45
C TYR A 133 -3.30 -13.16 20.70
N GLN A 134 -3.10 -12.75 21.96
CA GLN A 134 -2.17 -11.69 22.33
C GLN A 134 -0.73 -12.11 22.05
N ALA A 135 -0.37 -13.34 22.42
CA ALA A 135 0.91 -13.93 22.08
C ALA A 135 1.08 -14.10 20.56
N CYS A 136 0.01 -14.43 19.82
CA CYS A 136 0.04 -14.46 18.36
C CYS A 136 0.26 -13.06 17.75
N GLN A 137 -0.45 -12.04 18.23
CA GLN A 137 -0.28 -10.65 17.79
C GLN A 137 1.12 -10.14 18.10
N LYS A 138 1.68 -10.48 19.27
CA LYS A 138 3.06 -10.17 19.62
C LYS A 138 4.04 -10.83 18.66
N ALA A 139 3.88 -12.13 18.38
CA ALA A 139 4.73 -12.84 17.41
C ALA A 139 4.65 -12.21 16.00
N CYS A 140 3.45 -11.79 15.55
CA CYS A 140 3.29 -11.03 14.31
C CYS A 140 3.99 -9.66 14.38
N THR A 141 3.88 -8.97 15.52
CA THR A 141 4.50 -7.66 15.76
C THR A 141 6.03 -7.75 15.82
N GLU A 142 6.60 -8.90 16.15
CA GLU A 142 8.05 -9.12 16.17
C GLU A 142 8.60 -9.65 14.84
N ASP A 143 7.79 -10.38 14.05
CA ASP A 143 8.22 -10.93 12.76
C ASP A 143 8.14 -9.87 11.64
N PRO A 144 9.25 -9.42 11.02
CA PRO A 144 9.30 -8.22 10.18
C PRO A 144 8.42 -8.28 8.93
N PHE A 145 7.96 -9.47 8.52
CA PHE A 145 7.10 -9.65 7.35
C PHE A 145 5.61 -9.71 7.69
N CYS A 146 5.26 -9.94 8.95
CA CYS A 146 3.88 -10.15 9.33
C CYS A 146 3.09 -8.83 9.33
N GLN A 147 2.03 -8.78 8.54
CA GLN A 147 1.16 -7.61 8.46
C GLN A 147 -0.15 -7.82 9.24
N PHE A 148 -0.63 -9.06 9.25
CA PHE A 148 -1.81 -9.47 10.00
C PHE A 148 -1.72 -10.94 10.38
N PHE A 149 -2.60 -11.37 11.28
CA PHE A 149 -2.61 -12.73 11.78
C PHE A 149 -4.03 -13.25 11.93
N THR A 150 -4.15 -14.58 12.04
CA THR A 150 -5.33 -15.26 12.56
C THR A 150 -4.90 -16.29 13.59
N PHE A 151 -5.51 -16.26 14.77
CA PHE A 151 -5.28 -17.19 15.86
C PHE A 151 -6.49 -18.11 16.04
N ILE A 152 -6.28 -19.42 16.04
CA ILE A 152 -7.31 -20.42 16.30
C ILE A 152 -7.36 -20.70 17.80
N ASN A 153 -8.51 -20.49 18.45
CA ASN A 153 -8.61 -20.65 19.90
C ASN A 153 -8.87 -22.10 20.35
N GLY A 154 -8.85 -22.33 21.67
CA GLY A 154 -9.03 -23.67 22.27
C GLY A 154 -10.41 -24.31 22.11
N LYS A 155 -11.43 -23.55 21.67
CA LYS A 155 -12.80 -24.02 21.43
C LYS A 155 -13.05 -24.44 19.98
N PHE A 156 -12.06 -24.27 19.09
CA PHE A 156 -12.20 -24.65 17.68
C PHE A 156 -12.51 -26.14 17.52
N SER A 157 -13.39 -26.49 16.58
CA SER A 157 -13.91 -27.86 16.43
C SER A 157 -12.82 -28.88 16.10
N ASN A 158 -11.92 -28.52 15.18
CA ASN A 158 -10.76 -29.34 14.87
C ASN A 158 -9.68 -29.21 15.95
N THR A 159 -9.58 -30.24 16.79
CA THR A 159 -8.65 -30.30 17.93
C THR A 159 -7.17 -30.21 17.53
N ASN A 160 -6.82 -30.67 16.32
CA ASN A 160 -5.41 -30.76 15.87
C ASN A 160 -4.78 -29.41 15.52
N ILE A 161 -5.60 -28.36 15.36
CA ILE A 161 -5.14 -27.02 14.95
C ILE A 161 -5.51 -25.94 15.97
N ARG A 162 -5.98 -26.32 17.16
CA ARG A 162 -6.21 -25.38 18.27
C ARG A 162 -4.90 -24.70 18.65
N TYR A 163 -4.99 -23.46 19.12
CA TYR A 163 -3.85 -22.63 19.52
C TYR A 163 -2.86 -22.31 18.41
N LYS A 164 -3.22 -22.59 17.15
CA LYS A 164 -2.39 -22.31 16.00
C LYS A 164 -2.52 -20.83 15.61
N CYS A 165 -1.39 -20.17 15.57
CA CYS A 165 -1.20 -18.80 15.13
C CYS A 165 -0.69 -18.80 13.69
N HIS A 166 -1.40 -18.10 12.82
CA HIS A 166 -1.10 -17.94 11.40
C HIS A 166 -0.56 -16.53 11.17
N LEU A 167 0.72 -16.41 10.79
CA LEU A 167 1.33 -15.15 10.41
C LEU A 167 1.18 -14.94 8.90
N LYS A 168 0.66 -13.78 8.52
CA LYS A 168 0.21 -13.51 7.16
C LYS A 168 0.84 -12.24 6.61
N TYR A 169 1.08 -12.28 5.30
CA TYR A 169 1.81 -11.27 4.55
C TYR A 169 0.86 -10.34 3.78
N SER A 170 1.26 -9.08 3.65
CA SER A 170 0.77 -8.15 2.64
C SER A 170 1.93 -7.26 2.22
N TRP A 171 1.89 -6.78 0.98
CA TRP A 171 2.86 -5.82 0.49
C TRP A 171 2.76 -4.52 1.28
N SER A 172 3.74 -4.23 2.13
CA SER A 172 3.88 -2.97 2.88
C SER A 172 4.68 -1.90 2.13
N VAL A 173 5.08 -2.20 0.90
CA VAL A 173 6.01 -1.41 0.09
C VAL A 173 5.31 -0.93 -1.16
N ALA A 174 5.63 0.29 -1.59
CA ALA A 174 5.07 0.83 -2.82
C ALA A 174 5.55 0.01 -4.02
N ARG A 175 4.60 -0.58 -4.75
CA ARG A 175 4.85 -1.29 -6.00
C ARG A 175 4.41 -0.41 -7.17
N THR A 176 5.26 -0.30 -8.18
CA THR A 176 4.92 0.41 -9.41
C THR A 176 4.02 -0.48 -10.27
N PRO A 177 2.75 -0.12 -10.53
CA PRO A 177 1.83 -1.00 -11.28
C PRO A 177 2.31 -1.31 -12.70
N ALA A 178 3.01 -0.36 -13.31
CA ALA A 178 3.65 -0.49 -14.60
C ALA A 178 4.91 0.38 -14.63
N VAL A 179 5.82 0.02 -15.54
CA VAL A 179 7.05 0.75 -15.81
C VAL A 179 7.23 0.80 -17.32
N THR A 180 7.54 1.98 -17.87
CA THR A 180 7.76 2.14 -19.31
C THR A 180 9.00 2.97 -19.59
N ALA A 181 9.71 2.67 -20.68
CA ALA A 181 10.83 3.47 -21.14
C ALA A 181 10.31 4.68 -21.94
N LEU A 182 10.47 5.89 -21.40
CA LEU A 182 10.08 7.15 -22.04
C LEU A 182 11.20 8.18 -21.80
N ALA A 183 11.87 8.58 -22.88
CA ALA A 183 13.09 9.39 -22.82
C ALA A 183 12.91 10.76 -22.12
N ASP A 184 11.71 11.34 -22.17
CA ASP A 184 11.37 12.61 -21.53
C ASP A 184 10.83 12.46 -20.09
N ARG A 185 10.92 11.26 -19.51
CA ARG A 185 10.46 10.96 -18.15
C ARG A 185 11.62 10.77 -17.20
N ILE A 186 11.42 11.27 -15.98
CA ILE A 186 12.31 11.03 -14.84
C ILE A 186 11.41 10.61 -13.67
N SER A 187 11.50 9.36 -13.25
CA SER A 187 10.71 8.85 -12.11
C SER A 187 11.56 8.63 -10.88
N GLY A 188 10.93 8.48 -9.72
CA GLY A 188 11.63 8.17 -8.48
C GLY A 188 10.67 7.93 -7.32
N PHE A 189 11.21 7.61 -6.16
CA PHE A 189 10.47 7.39 -4.92
C PHE A 189 10.73 8.55 -3.95
N SER A 190 9.81 8.80 -3.02
CA SER A 190 10.04 9.75 -1.93
C SER A 190 11.25 9.31 -1.09
N ARG A 191 12.03 10.28 -0.62
CA ARG A 191 13.23 10.03 0.19
C ARG A 191 12.90 9.54 1.60
N GLU A 192 11.68 9.78 2.06
CA GLU A 192 11.18 9.36 3.38
C GLU A 192 10.59 7.95 3.36
N LEU A 193 10.43 7.32 2.20
CA LEU A 193 9.92 5.95 2.13
C LEU A 193 10.87 4.96 2.82
N GLN A 194 10.47 4.54 4.02
CA GLN A 194 11.08 3.40 4.70
C GLN A 194 10.42 2.11 4.19
N ILE A 195 11.10 1.43 3.26
CA ILE A 195 10.56 0.19 2.67
C ILE A 195 10.73 -1.02 3.60
N ILE A 196 11.71 -1.02 4.50
CA ILE A 196 11.98 -2.11 5.46
C ILE A 196 12.51 -1.52 6.78
N PRO A 197 12.01 -1.96 7.95
CA PRO A 197 12.61 -1.61 9.24
C PRO A 197 13.95 -2.32 9.37
N SER A 198 15.05 -1.57 9.32
CA SER A 198 16.39 -2.11 9.49
C SER A 198 17.11 -1.38 10.62
N TYR A 199 17.55 -2.12 11.64
CA TYR A 199 18.35 -1.60 12.74
C TYR A 199 19.88 -1.65 12.46
N GLN A 200 20.31 -2.03 11.25
CA GLN A 200 21.74 -2.21 10.93
C GLN A 200 22.26 -1.21 9.89
N THR A 201 23.53 -0.83 10.06
CA THR A 201 24.19 0.33 9.44
C THR A 201 24.94 -0.01 8.13
N ALA A 202 25.09 -1.29 7.80
CA ALA A 202 25.84 -1.73 6.62
C ALA A 202 24.93 -2.56 5.69
N CYS A 203 24.55 -1.95 4.57
CA CYS A 203 23.84 -2.62 3.49
C CYS A 203 24.86 -3.17 2.48
N GLN A 204 24.76 -4.46 2.12
CA GLN A 204 25.50 -5.01 0.98
C GLN A 204 24.50 -5.35 -0.12
N SER A 205 24.46 -4.52 -1.16
CA SER A 205 23.74 -4.86 -2.39
C SER A 205 24.44 -6.04 -3.05
N THR A 206 23.72 -7.14 -3.21
CA THR A 206 24.24 -8.35 -3.86
C THR A 206 23.54 -8.55 -5.21
N LEU A 207 24.10 -7.93 -6.25
CA LEU A 207 23.63 -8.03 -7.63
C LEU A 207 24.63 -8.84 -8.47
N PHE A 208 24.09 -9.61 -9.41
CA PHE A 208 24.81 -10.43 -10.37
C PHE A 208 24.41 -9.98 -11.78
N PRO A 209 25.12 -9.01 -12.37
CA PRO A 209 24.84 -8.54 -13.72
C PRO A 209 25.07 -9.62 -14.77
N ASN A 210 24.23 -9.65 -15.81
CA ASN A 210 24.26 -10.63 -16.89
C ASN A 210 24.11 -12.10 -16.45
N ILE A 211 23.48 -12.32 -15.29
CA ILE A 211 23.20 -13.65 -14.74
C ILE A 211 21.71 -13.81 -14.58
N ASN A 212 21.18 -14.95 -15.02
CA ASN A 212 19.83 -15.41 -14.77
C ASN A 212 19.85 -16.62 -13.81
N PHE A 213 18.91 -16.63 -12.87
CA PHE A 213 18.59 -17.81 -12.06
C PHE A 213 17.26 -18.42 -12.58
N PRO A 214 17.30 -19.37 -13.53
CA PRO A 214 16.09 -19.86 -14.17
C PRO A 214 15.18 -20.66 -13.21
N GLY A 215 13.87 -20.55 -13.41
CA GLY A 215 12.86 -21.28 -12.66
C GLY A 215 12.61 -20.75 -11.25
N TYR A 216 11.76 -21.47 -10.51
CA TYR A 216 11.35 -21.17 -9.13
C TYR A 216 10.68 -19.81 -8.92
N ASP A 217 10.16 -19.23 -10.01
CA ASP A 217 9.34 -18.02 -10.01
C ASP A 217 8.03 -18.27 -9.29
N PHE A 218 7.73 -17.47 -8.27
CA PHE A 218 6.43 -17.53 -7.59
C PHE A 218 5.63 -16.24 -7.76
N GLU A 219 6.30 -15.11 -7.99
CA GLU A 219 5.67 -13.82 -8.29
C GLU A 219 6.48 -13.01 -9.31
N VAL A 220 5.78 -12.19 -10.11
CA VAL A 220 6.40 -11.26 -11.06
C VAL A 220 5.82 -9.87 -10.83
N HIS A 221 6.71 -8.88 -10.66
CA HIS A 221 6.36 -7.47 -10.48
C HIS A 221 7.07 -6.61 -11.51
N GLN A 222 6.60 -5.37 -11.66
CA GLN A 222 7.27 -4.35 -12.46
C GLN A 222 8.29 -3.61 -11.60
N ALA A 223 9.48 -3.37 -12.13
CA ALA A 223 10.54 -2.64 -11.44
C ALA A 223 11.36 -1.80 -12.43
N GLY A 224 11.65 -0.54 -12.10
CA GLY A 224 12.50 0.33 -12.92
C GLY A 224 13.97 -0.07 -12.97
N SER A 225 14.42 -0.94 -12.06
CA SER A 225 15.83 -1.35 -11.95
C SER A 225 16.00 -2.64 -11.15
N PRO A 226 17.18 -3.30 -11.22
CA PRO A 226 17.47 -4.46 -10.38
C PRO A 226 17.52 -4.13 -8.89
N GLU A 227 17.85 -2.89 -8.51
CA GLU A 227 17.82 -2.43 -7.12
C GLU A 227 16.38 -2.39 -6.59
N LEU A 228 15.43 -1.84 -7.36
CA LEU A 228 14.03 -1.90 -6.97
C LEU A 228 13.53 -3.36 -6.90
N CYS A 229 13.99 -4.22 -7.81
CA CYS A 229 13.67 -5.65 -7.73
C CYS A 229 14.24 -6.32 -6.46
N GLN A 230 15.45 -5.94 -6.04
CA GLN A 230 16.03 -6.37 -4.76
C GLN A 230 15.18 -5.92 -3.59
N VAL A 231 14.68 -4.68 -3.60
CA VAL A 231 13.78 -4.17 -2.56
C VAL A 231 12.51 -5.01 -2.47
N LEU A 232 11.87 -5.31 -3.62
CA LEU A 232 10.68 -6.16 -3.66
C LEU A 232 10.96 -7.56 -3.10
N CYS A 233 12.07 -8.18 -3.49
CA CYS A 233 12.47 -9.49 -2.94
C CYS A 233 12.75 -9.41 -1.43
N SER A 234 13.40 -8.33 -0.98
CA SER A 234 13.74 -8.13 0.43
C SER A 234 12.50 -7.93 1.30
N ALA A 235 11.43 -7.38 0.73
CA ALA A 235 10.15 -7.16 1.39
C ALA A 235 9.21 -8.36 1.36
N HIS A 236 9.58 -9.47 0.70
CA HIS A 236 8.74 -10.67 0.61
C HIS A 236 9.31 -11.82 1.45
N PRO A 237 8.55 -12.40 2.41
CA PRO A 237 9.07 -13.41 3.35
C PRO A 237 9.62 -14.65 2.64
N GLN A 238 9.00 -15.04 1.53
CA GLN A 238 9.34 -16.25 0.77
C GLN A 238 10.38 -16.02 -0.34
N CYS A 239 10.79 -14.78 -0.63
CA CYS A 239 11.77 -14.56 -1.69
C CYS A 239 13.17 -14.92 -1.21
N THR A 240 13.82 -15.87 -1.89
CA THR A 240 15.18 -16.32 -1.61
C THR A 240 16.20 -15.62 -2.52
N TYR A 241 15.81 -15.30 -3.74
CA TYR A 241 16.60 -14.57 -4.75
C TYR A 241 15.68 -14.04 -5.86
N PHE A 242 16.19 -13.21 -6.77
CA PHE A 242 15.40 -12.66 -7.87
C PHE A 242 16.19 -12.61 -9.18
N SER A 243 15.47 -12.44 -10.30
CA SER A 243 16.04 -12.07 -11.60
C SER A 243 15.26 -10.91 -12.20
N PHE A 244 15.97 -9.85 -12.57
CA PHE A 244 15.42 -8.66 -13.22
C PHE A 244 15.74 -8.66 -14.71
N VAL A 245 14.71 -8.54 -15.56
CA VAL A 245 14.81 -8.52 -17.02
C VAL A 245 14.65 -7.08 -17.50
N SER A 246 15.74 -6.47 -17.98
CA SER A 246 15.84 -5.02 -18.14
C SER A 246 14.99 -4.44 -19.27
N ASN A 247 14.87 -5.14 -20.40
CA ASN A 247 14.09 -4.71 -21.57
C ASN A 247 12.57 -4.74 -21.33
N GLU A 248 12.11 -5.53 -20.36
CA GLU A 248 10.70 -5.69 -20.02
C GLU A 248 10.32 -5.07 -18.67
N PHE A 249 11.29 -4.52 -17.93
CA PHE A 249 11.14 -4.04 -16.55
C PHE A 249 10.51 -5.08 -15.61
N LYS A 250 10.74 -6.37 -15.85
CA LYS A 250 10.16 -7.46 -15.06
C LYS A 250 11.10 -7.91 -13.96
N CYS A 251 10.59 -7.89 -12.74
CA CYS A 251 11.21 -8.43 -11.55
C CYS A 251 10.59 -9.78 -11.21
N TYR A 252 11.35 -10.85 -11.37
CA TYR A 252 10.94 -12.21 -11.05
C TYR A 252 11.41 -12.56 -9.64
N LEU A 253 10.47 -12.72 -8.70
CA LEU A 253 10.76 -13.16 -7.34
C LEU A 253 10.74 -14.68 -7.28
N LYS A 254 11.78 -15.25 -6.66
CA LYS A 254 12.01 -16.69 -6.68
C LYS A 254 12.12 -17.27 -5.27
N ASN A 255 11.66 -18.50 -5.12
CA ASN A 255 11.67 -19.22 -3.85
C ASN A 255 12.24 -20.63 -4.02
N ASN A 256 13.52 -20.77 -3.69
CA ASN A 256 14.17 -22.07 -3.54
C ASN A 256 15.35 -21.97 -2.57
N PRO A 257 15.24 -22.50 -1.34
CA PRO A 257 16.35 -22.47 -0.38
C PRO A 257 17.43 -23.51 -0.68
N ASN A 258 17.18 -24.48 -1.56
CA ASN A 258 18.06 -25.63 -1.78
C ASN A 258 18.98 -25.47 -3.01
N GLN A 259 18.56 -24.68 -3.99
CA GLN A 259 19.26 -24.55 -5.26
C GLN A 259 19.16 -23.12 -5.80
N MET A 260 20.29 -22.62 -6.30
CA MET A 260 20.39 -21.39 -7.08
C MET A 260 21.45 -21.61 -8.15
N VAL A 261 21.04 -21.80 -9.41
CA VAL A 261 21.96 -22.14 -10.53
C VAL A 261 22.17 -20.91 -11.40
N PRO A 262 23.36 -20.30 -11.43
CA PRO A 262 23.65 -19.19 -12.33
C PRO A 262 23.72 -19.65 -13.78
N LYS A 263 23.15 -18.85 -14.69
CA LYS A 263 23.36 -18.96 -16.14
C LYS A 263 23.66 -17.59 -16.72
N ASP A 264 24.63 -17.51 -17.61
CA ASP A 264 24.92 -16.28 -18.34
C ASP A 264 23.71 -15.88 -19.20
N ALA A 265 23.27 -14.64 -19.07
CA ALA A 265 22.15 -14.07 -19.81
C ALA A 265 22.28 -12.54 -19.87
N SER A 266 22.71 -12.02 -21.01
CA SER A 266 22.80 -10.58 -21.24
C SER A 266 21.44 -9.90 -21.08
N GLY A 267 21.41 -8.75 -20.41
CA GLY A 267 20.17 -8.01 -20.13
C GLY A 267 19.36 -8.52 -18.94
N ILE A 268 19.86 -9.53 -18.22
CA ILE A 268 19.27 -10.01 -16.97
C ILE A 268 20.24 -9.73 -15.83
N THR A 269 19.76 -9.08 -14.78
CA THR A 269 20.51 -8.89 -13.54
C THR A 269 19.79 -9.64 -12.43
N SER A 270 20.46 -10.63 -11.84
CA SER A 270 19.92 -11.34 -10.69
C SER A 270 20.45 -10.78 -9.38
N GLY A 271 19.91 -11.21 -8.25
CA GLY A 271 20.42 -10.78 -6.95
C GLY A 271 19.81 -11.53 -5.78
N LEU A 272 20.36 -11.25 -4.60
CA LEU A 272 19.83 -11.75 -3.32
C LEU A 272 19.04 -10.65 -2.60
N PRO A 273 18.04 -11.01 -1.78
CA PRO A 273 17.38 -10.04 -0.92
C PRO A 273 18.36 -9.46 0.09
N SER A 274 18.23 -8.17 0.37
CA SER A 274 19.01 -7.43 1.35
C SER A 274 18.13 -7.05 2.55
N ARG A 275 17.83 -8.07 3.38
CA ARG A 275 16.91 -7.97 4.53
C ARG A 275 17.48 -7.18 5.72
N SER A 276 18.71 -6.68 5.61
CA SER A 276 19.44 -5.94 6.65
C SER A 276 19.78 -4.49 6.26
N CYS A 277 19.07 -3.92 5.28
CA CYS A 277 19.39 -2.62 4.72
C CYS A 277 18.42 -1.50 5.12
N LEU A 278 18.99 -0.35 5.52
CA LEU A 278 18.34 0.95 5.42
C LEU A 278 18.49 1.48 3.99
N LEU A 279 17.44 2.10 3.43
CA LEU A 279 17.46 2.64 2.06
C LEU A 279 18.23 3.95 1.93
N ARG A 280 18.40 4.68 3.04
CA ARG A 280 19.23 5.88 3.06
C ARG A 280 19.68 6.19 4.48
N ASN A 281 20.97 6.42 4.66
CA ASN A 281 21.52 7.09 5.84
C ASN A 281 22.30 8.30 5.33
N GLU A 282 21.81 9.51 5.56
CA GLU A 282 22.45 10.75 5.10
C GLU A 282 23.88 10.94 5.64
N ARG A 283 24.30 10.13 6.62
CA ARG A 283 25.63 10.20 7.22
C ARG A 283 26.69 9.33 6.57
N ASN A 284 26.38 8.54 5.54
CA ASN A 284 27.39 7.66 4.93
C ASN A 284 27.50 7.84 3.40
N PRO A 285 28.53 8.56 2.90
CA PRO A 285 28.78 8.77 1.48
C PRO A 285 29.23 7.50 0.72
N PHE A 286 29.40 6.37 1.43
CA PHE A 286 29.69 5.05 0.86
C PHE A 286 28.51 4.07 0.97
N SER A 287 27.30 4.56 1.28
CA SER A 287 26.08 3.74 1.20
C SER A 287 25.90 3.25 -0.24
N PRO A 288 25.62 1.96 -0.48
CA PRO A 288 25.32 1.50 -1.83
C PRO A 288 24.18 2.35 -2.41
N GLY A 289 24.40 2.96 -3.58
CA GLY A 289 23.29 3.49 -4.39
C GLY A 289 22.21 2.41 -4.57
N HIS A 290 20.97 2.70 -4.89
CA HIS A 290 20.41 3.86 -5.56
C HIS A 290 18.87 3.69 -5.46
N LEU A 291 18.16 4.69 -4.96
CA LEU A 291 16.93 5.11 -5.63
C LEU A 291 17.29 6.39 -6.37
N THR A 292 18.19 6.26 -7.35
CA THR A 292 18.39 7.34 -8.32
C THR A 292 17.07 7.62 -8.99
N MET A 293 16.89 8.89 -9.33
CA MET A 293 15.95 9.27 -10.35
C MET A 293 16.17 8.40 -11.61
N TYR A 294 15.14 7.67 -11.99
CA TYR A 294 15.13 6.81 -13.15
C TYR A 294 14.94 7.67 -14.41
N LYS A 295 16.04 8.11 -14.99
CA LYS A 295 16.03 8.86 -16.25
C LYS A 295 15.58 7.97 -17.40
N GLY A 296 14.70 8.49 -18.24
CA GLY A 296 14.15 7.75 -19.37
C GLY A 296 13.11 6.70 -18.97
N VAL A 297 12.59 6.75 -17.73
CA VAL A 297 11.66 5.75 -17.19
C VAL A 297 10.45 6.45 -16.58
N ASP A 298 9.26 5.96 -16.91
CA ASP A 298 7.99 6.40 -16.37
C ASP A 298 7.38 5.34 -15.45
N PHE A 299 6.76 5.80 -14.37
CA PHE A 299 5.89 5.00 -13.51
C PHE A 299 4.44 5.44 -13.76
N PRO A 300 3.79 4.95 -14.83
CA PRO A 300 2.45 5.39 -15.18
C PRO A 300 1.41 5.01 -14.11
N TYR A 301 0.27 5.69 -14.18
CA TYR A 301 -0.87 5.54 -13.26
C TYR A 301 -0.57 6.01 -11.83
N SER A 302 -1.48 5.70 -10.91
CA SER A 302 -1.38 6.00 -9.48
C SER A 302 -1.24 7.48 -9.14
N ASP A 303 -1.60 8.37 -10.07
CA ASP A 303 -1.54 9.82 -9.89
C ASP A 303 -2.54 10.29 -8.84
N ILE A 304 -2.05 10.96 -7.80
CA ILE A 304 -2.90 11.62 -6.79
C ILE A 304 -3.07 13.11 -7.09
N ARG A 305 -2.07 13.75 -7.68
CA ARG A 305 -2.10 15.15 -8.13
C ARG A 305 -0.92 15.44 -9.05
N TYR A 306 -1.02 16.52 -9.81
CA TYR A 306 0.07 17.02 -10.63
C TYR A 306 0.14 18.54 -10.61
N PHE A 307 1.34 19.08 -10.82
CA PHE A 307 1.59 20.53 -10.88
C PHE A 307 2.92 20.80 -11.60
N SER A 308 3.10 22.04 -12.07
CA SER A 308 4.31 22.43 -12.80
C SER A 308 5.47 22.71 -11.86
N LEU A 309 6.65 22.17 -12.18
CA LEU A 309 7.92 22.39 -11.47
C LEU A 309 9.08 22.53 -12.47
N ASN A 310 10.12 23.27 -12.08
CA ASN A 310 11.21 23.59 -12.99
C ASN A 310 12.14 22.41 -13.33
N ASP A 311 12.20 21.43 -12.44
CA ASP A 311 13.12 20.30 -12.53
C ASP A 311 12.62 19.10 -11.73
N ALA A 312 13.24 17.96 -11.98
CA ALA A 312 12.85 16.71 -11.34
C ALA A 312 13.23 16.66 -9.85
N GLU A 313 14.29 17.37 -9.41
CA GLU A 313 14.70 17.40 -8.01
C GLU A 313 13.64 18.09 -7.14
N SER A 314 13.09 19.19 -7.64
CA SER A 314 11.93 19.85 -7.06
C SER A 314 10.73 18.91 -6.97
N CYS A 315 10.53 18.03 -7.97
CA CYS A 315 9.45 17.03 -7.95
C CYS A 315 9.66 15.96 -6.87
N GLU A 316 10.89 15.48 -6.72
CA GLU A 316 11.28 14.57 -5.64
C GLU A 316 11.06 15.21 -4.26
N ASN A 317 11.49 16.46 -4.08
CA ASN A 317 11.31 17.20 -2.83
C ASN A 317 9.82 17.39 -2.53
N ALA A 318 9.01 17.73 -3.54
CA ALA A 318 7.57 17.88 -3.37
C ALA A 318 6.87 16.56 -3.04
N CYS A 319 7.32 15.43 -3.61
CA CYS A 319 6.87 14.10 -3.20
C CYS A 319 7.29 13.79 -1.76
N THR A 320 8.54 14.07 -1.42
CA THR A 320 9.10 13.79 -0.09
C THR A 320 8.35 14.54 1.01
N SER A 321 8.00 15.81 0.76
CA SER A 321 7.24 16.65 1.71
C SER A 321 5.74 16.33 1.78
N ASP A 322 5.21 15.50 0.88
CA ASP A 322 3.79 15.15 0.84
C ASP A 322 3.57 13.78 1.51
N PRO A 323 2.87 13.69 2.65
CA PRO A 323 2.59 12.40 3.31
C PRO A 323 1.70 11.46 2.49
N ASN A 324 1.13 11.96 1.38
CA ASN A 324 0.42 11.16 0.40
C ASN A 324 1.28 10.64 -0.75
N CYS A 325 2.48 11.16 -0.97
CA CYS A 325 3.29 10.72 -2.09
C CYS A 325 4.23 9.59 -1.70
N GLN A 326 4.20 8.52 -2.48
CA GLN A 326 5.15 7.42 -2.39
C GLN A 326 6.18 7.51 -3.51
N PHE A 327 5.76 7.79 -4.73
CA PHE A 327 6.64 7.91 -5.87
C PHE A 327 6.15 8.99 -6.82
N TYR A 328 6.98 9.36 -7.78
CA TYR A 328 6.69 10.44 -8.70
C TYR A 328 7.19 10.12 -10.11
N SER A 329 6.62 10.84 -11.08
CA SER A 329 7.15 10.94 -12.44
C SER A 329 7.15 12.40 -12.87
N TYR A 330 8.29 12.87 -13.35
CA TYR A 330 8.50 14.21 -13.87
C TYR A 330 8.63 14.16 -15.40
N VAL A 331 7.86 15.02 -16.07
CA VAL A 331 7.86 15.18 -17.52
C VAL A 331 8.72 16.37 -17.89
N THR A 332 9.87 16.13 -18.52
CA THR A 332 10.85 17.20 -18.80
C THR A 332 10.37 18.19 -19.86
N THR A 333 9.55 17.76 -20.80
CA THR A 333 9.03 18.56 -21.91
C THR A 333 7.94 19.55 -21.48
N SER A 334 6.98 19.10 -20.67
CA SER A 334 5.87 19.91 -20.15
C SER A 334 6.13 20.49 -18.76
N ARG A 335 7.23 20.08 -18.11
CA ARG A 335 7.59 20.46 -16.75
C ARG A 335 6.55 20.06 -15.69
N LEU A 336 5.79 19.01 -15.95
CA LEU A 336 4.78 18.50 -15.03
C LEU A 336 5.36 17.45 -14.08
N CYS A 337 5.14 17.66 -12.79
CA CYS A 337 5.41 16.69 -11.74
C CYS A 337 4.11 15.98 -11.37
N TYR A 338 4.13 14.64 -11.41
CA TYR A 338 3.03 13.79 -10.98
C TYR A 338 3.40 13.10 -9.68
N LEU A 339 2.66 13.40 -8.61
CA LEU A 339 2.80 12.71 -7.33
C LEU A 339 1.89 11.49 -7.33
N LYS A 340 2.38 10.36 -6.82
CA LYS A 340 1.73 9.06 -6.98
C LYS A 340 1.69 8.26 -5.68
N ARG A 341 0.61 7.48 -5.52
CA ARG A 341 0.37 6.59 -4.36
C ARG A 341 -0.29 5.28 -4.76
N VAL A 342 0.08 4.22 -4.07
CA VAL A 342 -0.61 2.92 -4.06
C VAL A 342 -0.94 2.50 -2.62
N ILE A 343 -1.83 1.53 -2.49
CA ILE A 343 -2.16 0.93 -1.19
C ILE A 343 -0.94 0.16 -0.68
N THR A 344 -0.44 0.55 0.49
CA THR A 344 0.60 -0.14 1.26
C THR A 344 0.12 -0.52 2.66
N MET A 345 -1.08 -0.09 3.05
CA MET A 345 -1.74 -0.58 4.25
C MET A 345 -2.00 -2.09 4.14
N PRO A 346 -1.76 -2.88 5.19
CA PRO A 346 -2.12 -4.29 5.26
C PRO A 346 -3.56 -4.52 4.81
N ALA A 347 -3.74 -5.23 3.70
CA ALA A 347 -5.04 -5.56 3.17
C ALA A 347 -5.19 -7.08 3.12
N PRO A 348 -6.02 -7.69 3.98
CA PRO A 348 -6.32 -9.11 3.89
C PRO A 348 -6.86 -9.45 2.49
N PRO A 349 -6.40 -10.55 1.85
CA PRO A 349 -6.89 -10.92 0.52
C PRO A 349 -8.36 -11.36 0.57
N LYS A 350 -8.86 -11.72 1.76
CA LYS A 350 -10.26 -12.02 2.05
C LYS A 350 -10.51 -11.84 3.53
N VAL A 351 -11.76 -11.54 3.89
CA VAL A 351 -12.26 -11.51 5.27
C VAL A 351 -13.55 -12.33 5.31
N THR A 352 -13.70 -13.17 6.33
CA THR A 352 -14.87 -14.06 6.47
C THR A 352 -15.20 -14.35 7.93
N ASN A 353 -16.46 -14.59 8.22
CA ASN A 353 -16.88 -15.09 9.54
C ASN A 353 -16.38 -16.52 9.73
N LEU A 354 -15.71 -16.79 10.84
CA LEU A 354 -15.30 -18.13 11.25
C LEU A 354 -15.28 -18.20 12.78
N ALA A 355 -16.21 -18.96 13.36
CA ALA A 355 -16.30 -19.08 14.81
C ALA A 355 -15.01 -19.65 15.42
N ASN A 356 -14.66 -19.16 16.61
CA ASN A 356 -13.54 -19.60 17.45
C ASN A 356 -12.15 -19.25 16.89
N VAL A 357 -12.05 -18.18 16.11
CA VAL A 357 -10.77 -17.58 15.71
C VAL A 357 -10.74 -16.10 16.06
N VAL A 358 -9.53 -15.52 16.14
CA VAL A 358 -9.33 -14.09 16.35
C VAL A 358 -8.32 -13.61 15.32
N SER A 359 -8.69 -12.62 14.51
CA SER A 359 -7.78 -11.97 13.56
C SER A 359 -7.43 -10.56 14.01
N GLY A 360 -6.30 -10.04 13.53
CA GLY A 360 -5.87 -8.69 13.82
C GLY A 360 -4.64 -8.32 13.02
N PHE A 361 -4.17 -7.08 13.19
CA PHE A 361 -2.99 -6.58 12.52
C PHE A 361 -1.78 -6.54 13.45
N THR A 362 -0.60 -6.43 12.84
CA THR A 362 0.63 -6.09 13.54
C THR A 362 0.50 -4.73 14.26
N LEU A 363 1.09 -4.60 15.45
CA LEU A 363 1.05 -3.34 16.22
C LEU A 363 2.20 -2.38 15.88
N ARG A 364 3.00 -2.69 14.85
CA ARG A 364 4.07 -1.81 14.40
C ARG A 364 3.47 -0.64 13.63
N ASN A 365 3.81 0.57 14.09
CA ASN A 365 3.50 1.80 13.36
C ASN A 365 4.43 1.90 12.16
N TYR A 366 4.00 1.39 11.00
CA TYR A 366 4.71 1.49 9.73
C TYR A 366 4.25 2.68 8.87
N PHE A 367 3.38 3.53 9.39
CA PHE A 367 2.82 4.67 8.67
C PHE A 367 3.35 5.98 9.25
N LEU A 368 4.63 6.23 9.01
CA LEU A 368 5.19 7.58 8.96
C LEU A 368 5.80 7.76 7.58
#